data_AF-A0A1F5GBT7-F1
#
_entry.id   AF-A0A1F5GBT7-F1
#
_cell.length_a   1.000
_cell.length_b   1.000
_cell.length_c   1.000
_cell.angle_alpha   90.00
_cell.angle_beta   90.00
_cell.angle_gamma   90.00
#
_symmetry.space_group_name_H-M   'P 1'
#
loop_
_entity.id
_entity.type
_entity.pdbx_description
1 polymer ?
#
loop_
_entity_poly.entity_id
_entity_poly.type
_entity_poly.pdbx_seq_one_letter_code
_entity_poly.pdbx_strand_id
1 'polypeptide(L)'
;MTSAQQISGKLFLALLAFLVLTFIWVYPALAALPRTQTVYETTGQGVDVIPYVRSDQNALFVDFEHQNFDNIEYIYYNLNYDTDEPGKIRGVEGSFIPSQKEYSGHFDGKPYFRHELLFGTCSKNVCKYDRGVRNVKLTVNTNYLTGQVDQYTKVLTFPQDQF
;
A
#
# COMPACT_ATOMS: atom_id res chain seq x y z
N MET A 1 -55.95 35.96 -6.99
CA MET A 1 -54.53 36.38 -6.99
C MET A 1 -53.76 35.47 -6.04
N THR A 2 -53.41 34.26 -6.46
CA THR A 2 -52.71 33.25 -5.63
C THR A 2 -52.16 32.18 -6.57
N SER A 3 -51.05 32.45 -7.25
CA SER A 3 -50.44 31.45 -8.16
C SER A 3 -48.93 31.66 -8.39
N ALA A 4 -48.39 32.85 -8.14
CA ALA A 4 -46.96 33.12 -8.38
C ALA A 4 -46.03 32.64 -7.24
N GLN A 5 -46.51 32.55 -5.99
CA GLN A 5 -45.64 32.25 -4.83
C GLN A 5 -45.32 30.76 -4.64
N GLN A 6 -46.12 29.86 -5.20
CA GLN A 6 -46.00 28.41 -4.94
C GLN A 6 -45.00 27.69 -5.87
N ILE A 7 -44.63 28.31 -6.99
CA ILE A 7 -43.70 27.75 -7.99
C ILE A 7 -42.23 27.93 -7.55
N SER A 8 -41.94 29.03 -6.84
CA SER A 8 -40.58 29.37 -6.37
C SER A 8 -40.02 28.35 -5.36
N GLY A 9 -40.83 27.86 -4.42
CA GLY A 9 -40.37 26.93 -3.38
C GLY A 9 -39.99 25.53 -3.91
N LYS A 10 -40.72 25.03 -4.91
CA LYS A 10 -40.42 23.72 -5.53
C LYS A 10 -39.15 23.77 -6.39
N LEU A 11 -38.91 24.90 -7.06
CA LEU A 11 -37.69 25.10 -7.84
C LEU A 11 -36.45 25.17 -6.93
N PHE A 12 -36.57 25.82 -5.78
CA PHE A 12 -35.48 25.94 -4.80
C PHE A 12 -35.12 24.57 -4.18
N LEU A 13 -36.12 23.76 -3.82
CA LEU A 13 -35.90 22.39 -3.33
C LEU A 13 -35.25 21.48 -4.38
N ALA A 14 -35.66 21.58 -5.64
CA ALA A 14 -35.06 20.83 -6.74
C ALA A 14 -33.60 21.23 -7.00
N LEU A 15 -33.30 22.53 -6.94
CA LEU A 15 -31.94 23.04 -7.10
C LEU A 15 -31.02 22.59 -5.95
N LEU A 16 -31.54 22.62 -4.71
CA LEU A 16 -30.78 22.18 -3.53
C LEU A 16 -30.49 20.68 -3.59
N ALA A 17 -31.46 19.86 -3.98
CA ALA A 17 -31.27 18.42 -4.16
C ALA A 17 -30.27 18.11 -5.28
N PHE A 18 -30.29 18.86 -6.39
CA PHE A 18 -29.33 18.71 -7.48
C PHE A 18 -27.90 19.09 -7.04
N LEU A 19 -27.75 20.16 -6.26
CA LEU A 19 -26.45 20.55 -5.67
C LEU A 19 -25.89 19.47 -4.76
N VAL A 20 -26.71 18.89 -3.87
CA VAL A 20 -26.27 17.79 -2.99
C VAL A 20 -25.87 16.55 -3.78
N LEU A 21 -26.63 16.19 -4.82
CA LEU A 21 -26.29 15.06 -5.71
C LEU A 21 -24.98 15.27 -6.46
N THR A 22 -24.68 16.51 -6.89
CA THR A 22 -23.39 16.81 -7.54
C THR A 22 -22.21 16.75 -6.57
N PHE A 23 -22.41 17.11 -5.30
CA PHE A 23 -21.37 16.99 -4.28
C PHE A 23 -20.94 15.53 -4.04
N ILE A 24 -21.85 14.56 -4.12
CA ILE A 24 -21.53 13.14 -3.85
C ILE A 24 -20.59 12.55 -4.92
N TRP A 25 -20.65 13.06 -6.16
CA TRP A 25 -19.84 12.55 -7.28
C TRP A 25 -18.45 13.19 -7.40
N VAL A 26 -18.24 14.36 -6.80
CA VAL A 26 -16.99 15.14 -6.99
C VAL A 26 -15.95 14.83 -5.89
N TYR A 27 -16.34 14.22 -4.77
CA TYR A 27 -15.43 13.99 -3.63
C TYR A 27 -15.31 12.53 -3.18
N PRO A 28 -14.83 11.59 -4.02
CA PRO A 28 -14.44 10.25 -3.53
C PRO A 28 -13.18 10.28 -2.63
N ALA A 29 -12.51 11.43 -2.48
CA ALA A 29 -11.15 11.52 -1.94
C ALA A 29 -11.02 11.51 -0.40
N LEU A 30 -12.12 11.54 0.38
CA LEU A 30 -12.04 11.67 1.84
C LEU A 30 -11.92 10.35 2.63
N ALA A 31 -11.84 9.20 1.95
CA ALA A 31 -11.80 7.89 2.62
C ALA A 31 -10.43 7.18 2.59
N ALA A 32 -9.43 7.72 1.88
CA ALA A 32 -8.10 7.11 1.83
C ALA A 32 -7.27 7.57 3.04
N LEU A 33 -6.80 6.61 3.86
CA LEU A 33 -5.83 6.88 4.92
C LEU A 33 -4.57 7.53 4.31
N PRO A 34 -3.98 8.54 4.97
CA PRO A 34 -2.74 9.14 4.50
C PRO A 34 -1.66 8.06 4.39
N ARG A 35 -1.04 7.97 3.22
CA ARG A 35 0.06 7.03 2.96
C ARG A 35 1.36 7.67 3.42
N THR A 36 2.13 6.96 4.23
CA THR A 36 3.46 7.37 4.66
C THR A 36 4.34 7.58 3.42
N GLN A 37 4.90 8.77 3.28
CA GLN A 37 5.64 9.23 2.09
C GLN A 37 7.14 8.91 2.14
N THR A 38 7.62 8.08 3.08
CA THR A 38 9.03 7.67 3.06
C THR A 38 9.28 6.69 1.92
N VAL A 39 9.47 7.26 0.73
CA VAL A 39 10.02 6.60 -0.44
C VAL A 39 11.52 6.47 -0.19
N TYR A 40 12.02 5.23 -0.23
CA TYR A 40 13.44 4.98 -0.09
C TYR A 40 14.01 4.57 -1.43
N GLU A 41 14.98 5.35 -1.92
CA GLU A 41 15.67 5.05 -3.16
C GLU A 41 16.50 3.76 -3.02
N THR A 42 16.43 2.91 -4.03
CA THR A 42 17.28 1.72 -4.14
C THR A 42 18.70 2.15 -4.50
N THR A 43 19.69 1.25 -4.40
CA THR A 43 21.05 1.55 -4.88
C THR A 43 21.15 1.70 -6.41
N GLY A 44 20.03 1.75 -7.14
CA GLY A 44 19.94 1.79 -8.60
C GLY A 44 18.59 2.32 -9.10
N GLN A 45 18.16 1.85 -10.27
CA GLN A 45 16.86 2.18 -10.90
C GLN A 45 15.76 1.18 -10.50
N GLY A 46 15.96 0.45 -9.40
CA GLY A 46 15.03 -0.52 -8.83
C GLY A 46 13.65 0.06 -8.52
N VAL A 47 12.70 -0.81 -8.18
CA VAL A 47 11.39 -0.35 -7.73
C VAL A 47 11.51 0.49 -6.45
N ASP A 48 10.74 1.57 -6.39
CA ASP A 48 10.53 2.33 -5.17
C ASP A 48 9.79 1.43 -4.16
N VAL A 49 10.34 1.29 -2.95
CA VAL A 49 9.77 0.44 -1.89
C VAL A 49 9.24 1.31 -0.77
N ILE A 50 7.93 1.28 -0.56
CA ILE A 50 7.22 2.11 0.42
C ILE A 50 6.58 1.20 1.47
N PRO A 51 7.32 0.85 2.54
CA PRO A 51 6.81 0.04 3.62
C PRO A 51 6.04 0.90 4.64
N TYR A 52 4.93 0.40 5.14
CA TYR A 52 4.21 1.00 6.26
C TYR A 52 3.43 -0.05 7.05
N VAL A 53 3.30 0.18 8.36
CA VAL A 53 2.72 -0.81 9.28
C VAL A 53 1.20 -0.80 9.19
N ARG A 54 0.58 -1.97 9.18
CA ARG A 54 -0.88 -2.09 9.31
C ARG A 54 -1.34 -1.53 10.65
N SER A 55 -2.53 -0.97 10.73
CA SER A 55 -3.03 -0.30 11.94
C SER A 55 -3.03 -1.16 13.21
N ASP A 56 -3.18 -2.48 13.08
CA ASP A 56 -3.15 -3.44 14.19
C ASP A 56 -1.73 -3.96 14.51
N GLN A 57 -0.71 -3.47 13.81
CA GLN A 57 0.70 -3.85 13.94
C GLN A 57 1.03 -5.33 13.69
N ASN A 58 0.11 -6.08 13.09
CA ASN A 58 0.30 -7.52 12.82
C ASN A 58 0.79 -7.79 11.38
N ALA A 59 1.00 -6.75 10.58
CA ALA A 59 1.49 -6.86 9.22
C ALA A 59 2.25 -5.61 8.78
N LEU A 60 3.10 -5.78 7.78
CA LEU A 60 3.72 -4.72 7.00
C LEU A 60 3.07 -4.68 5.62
N PHE A 61 2.46 -3.56 5.25
CA PHE A 61 2.15 -3.32 3.85
C PHE A 61 3.39 -2.81 3.15
N VAL A 62 3.64 -3.34 1.96
CA VAL A 62 4.72 -2.92 1.09
C VAL A 62 4.14 -2.62 -0.26
N ASP A 63 4.27 -1.36 -0.65
CA ASP A 63 3.94 -0.94 -2.00
C ASP A 63 5.22 -0.85 -2.82
N PHE A 64 5.21 -1.54 -3.97
CA PHE A 64 6.27 -1.51 -4.96
C PHE A 64 5.83 -0.58 -6.09
N GLU A 65 6.53 0.53 -6.24
CA GLU A 65 6.24 1.57 -7.23
C GLU A 65 7.32 1.62 -8.31
N HIS A 66 6.92 1.83 -9.55
CA HIS A 66 7.87 2.07 -10.64
C HIS A 66 7.16 2.78 -11.79
N GLN A 67 7.88 3.60 -12.56
CA GLN A 67 7.28 4.29 -13.72
C GLN A 67 6.88 3.32 -14.83
N ASN A 68 7.62 2.22 -14.98
CA ASN A 68 7.37 1.22 -16.02
C ASN A 68 7.78 -0.18 -15.57
N PHE A 69 6.84 -1.10 -15.40
CA PHE A 69 7.15 -2.48 -15.00
C PHE A 69 7.51 -3.41 -16.17
N ASP A 70 7.42 -2.96 -17.43
CA ASP A 70 7.57 -3.80 -18.62
C ASP A 70 8.98 -4.42 -18.78
N ASN A 71 10.00 -3.79 -18.19
CA ASN A 71 11.39 -4.27 -18.25
C ASN A 71 11.78 -5.13 -17.02
N ILE A 72 10.86 -5.35 -16.09
CA ILE A 72 11.09 -6.12 -14.87
C ILE A 72 10.61 -7.56 -15.10
N GLU A 73 11.51 -8.52 -14.93
CA GLU A 73 11.19 -9.95 -15.03
C GLU A 73 10.40 -10.40 -13.80
N TYR A 74 10.94 -10.15 -12.61
CA TYR A 74 10.28 -10.42 -11.34
C TYR A 74 10.86 -9.59 -10.21
N ILE A 75 10.05 -9.40 -9.18
CA ILE A 75 10.46 -8.78 -7.93
C ILE A 75 10.45 -9.86 -6.86
N TYR A 76 11.58 -10.05 -6.18
CA TYR A 76 11.71 -10.91 -5.02
C TYR A 76 11.81 -10.04 -3.77
N TYR A 77 11.15 -10.46 -2.69
CA TYR A 77 11.23 -9.78 -1.41
C TYR A 77 11.40 -10.78 -0.28
N ASN A 78 12.10 -10.33 0.75
CA ASN A 78 12.38 -11.09 1.95
C ASN A 78 12.32 -10.15 3.16
N LEU A 79 11.44 -10.47 4.09
CA LEU A 79 11.23 -9.78 5.35
C LEU A 79 11.72 -10.69 6.46
N ASN A 80 12.64 -10.23 7.30
CA ASN A 80 13.04 -10.92 8.53
C ASN A 80 12.75 -10.04 9.74
N TYR A 81 12.45 -10.65 10.87
CA TYR A 81 12.23 -9.94 12.12
C TYR A 81 12.45 -10.84 13.34
N ASP A 82 12.71 -10.19 14.47
CA ASP A 82 12.79 -10.82 15.78
C ASP A 82 11.43 -10.79 16.48
N THR A 83 11.25 -11.72 17.42
CA THR A 83 10.03 -11.82 18.25
C THR A 83 10.39 -12.06 19.72
N ASP A 84 9.39 -12.10 20.58
CA ASP A 84 9.57 -12.48 21.99
C ASP A 84 9.96 -13.95 22.18
N GLU A 85 9.80 -14.80 21.14
CA GLU A 85 10.31 -16.17 21.17
C GLU A 85 11.84 -16.14 20.91
N PRO A 86 12.67 -16.44 21.92
CA PRO A 86 14.12 -16.33 21.78
C PRO A 86 14.68 -17.36 20.79
N GLY A 87 15.66 -16.93 19.99
CA GLY A 87 16.40 -17.81 19.09
C GLY A 87 15.67 -18.20 17.80
N LYS A 88 14.53 -17.58 17.49
CA LYS A 88 13.75 -17.88 16.29
C LYS A 88 13.66 -16.66 15.38
N ILE A 89 14.39 -16.70 14.27
CA ILE A 89 14.23 -15.74 13.18
C ILE A 89 12.90 -16.05 12.51
N ARG A 90 12.06 -15.03 12.39
CA ARG A 90 10.78 -15.09 11.67
C ARG A 90 10.90 -14.29 10.39
N GLY A 91 10.03 -14.58 9.44
CA GLY A 91 10.06 -13.88 8.19
C GLY A 91 8.94 -14.25 7.23
N VAL A 92 8.88 -13.46 6.16
CA VAL A 92 8.01 -13.67 5.00
C VAL A 92 8.89 -13.51 3.78
N GLU A 93 8.80 -14.45 2.85
CA GLU A 93 9.45 -14.32 1.56
C GLU A 93 8.46 -14.58 0.44
N GLY A 94 8.74 -14.00 -0.72
CA GLY A 94 7.95 -14.26 -1.90
C GLY A 94 8.48 -13.52 -3.11
N SER A 95 7.80 -13.73 -4.22
CA SER A 95 8.07 -13.03 -5.47
C SER A 95 6.80 -12.83 -6.26
N PHE A 96 6.87 -11.94 -7.24
CA PHE A 96 5.83 -11.80 -8.25
C PHE A 96 6.39 -11.32 -9.57
N ILE A 97 5.69 -11.65 -10.65
CA ILE A 97 5.98 -11.23 -12.02
C ILE A 97 5.01 -10.09 -12.35
N PRO A 98 5.49 -8.83 -12.47
CA PRO A 98 4.64 -7.68 -12.72
C PRO A 98 3.72 -7.83 -13.94
N SER A 99 4.24 -8.38 -15.04
CA SER A 99 3.51 -8.55 -16.30
C SER A 99 2.33 -9.55 -16.22
N GLN A 100 2.24 -10.32 -15.14
CA GLN A 100 1.17 -11.31 -14.92
C GLN A 100 0.12 -10.85 -13.90
N LYS A 101 0.23 -9.63 -13.38
CA LYS A 101 -0.65 -9.11 -12.34
C LYS A 101 -1.25 -7.76 -12.73
N GLU A 102 -2.47 -7.53 -12.29
CA GLU A 102 -3.08 -6.19 -12.33
C GLU A 102 -2.50 -5.31 -11.22
N TYR A 103 -2.29 -4.02 -11.53
CA TYR A 103 -1.83 -3.04 -10.56
C TYR A 103 -2.85 -2.88 -9.43
N SER A 104 -2.36 -2.68 -8.21
CA SER A 104 -3.21 -2.39 -7.05
C SER A 104 -3.77 -0.97 -7.08
N GLY A 105 -3.14 -0.07 -7.82
CA GLY A 105 -3.59 1.31 -8.00
C GLY A 105 -2.50 2.17 -8.63
N HIS A 106 -2.71 3.48 -8.55
CA HIS A 106 -1.73 4.49 -8.93
C HIS A 106 -1.52 5.48 -7.78
N PHE A 107 -0.29 5.91 -7.57
CA PHE A 107 0.08 6.93 -6.59
C PHE A 107 1.07 7.89 -7.24
N ASP A 108 0.78 9.20 -7.16
CA ASP A 108 1.56 10.24 -7.85
C ASP A 108 1.83 9.92 -9.34
N GLY A 109 0.83 9.34 -10.02
CA GLY A 109 0.92 8.94 -11.43
C GLY A 109 1.71 7.65 -11.69
N LYS A 110 2.36 7.04 -10.70
CA LYS A 110 3.07 5.76 -10.83
C LYS A 110 2.13 4.58 -10.50
N PRO A 111 2.08 3.51 -11.31
CA PRO A 111 1.41 2.28 -10.92
C PRO A 111 2.15 1.63 -9.73
N TYR A 112 1.41 0.88 -8.91
CA TYR A 112 2.01 0.12 -7.82
C TYR A 112 1.37 -1.25 -7.60
N PHE A 113 2.15 -2.17 -7.02
CA PHE A 113 1.67 -3.43 -6.47
C PHE A 113 1.74 -3.39 -4.94
N ARG A 114 0.66 -3.75 -4.26
CA ARG A 114 0.60 -3.84 -2.80
C ARG A 114 0.69 -5.28 -2.34
N HIS A 115 1.65 -5.56 -1.46
CA HIS A 115 1.73 -6.82 -0.76
C HIS A 115 1.55 -6.61 0.75
N GLU A 116 0.82 -7.53 1.38
CA GLU A 116 0.68 -7.60 2.82
C GLU A 116 1.60 -8.70 3.36
N LEU A 117 2.58 -8.31 4.17
CA LEU A 117 3.55 -9.22 4.77
C LEU A 117 3.20 -9.40 6.25
N LEU A 118 2.59 -10.54 6.59
CA LEU A 118 2.09 -10.79 7.93
C LEU A 118 3.23 -11.10 8.91
N PHE A 119 3.16 -10.52 10.10
CA PHE A 119 4.03 -10.89 11.22
C PHE A 119 3.46 -12.11 11.94
N GLY A 120 3.53 -13.28 11.30
CA GLY A 120 3.09 -14.53 11.88
C GLY A 120 2.96 -15.63 10.85
N THR A 121 2.17 -16.65 11.19
CA THR A 121 1.88 -17.77 10.28
C THR A 121 0.38 -17.95 10.11
N CYS A 122 -0.05 -18.29 8.90
CA CYS A 122 -1.46 -18.56 8.60
C CYS A 122 -1.64 -19.98 8.07
N SER A 123 -2.71 -20.64 8.50
CA SER A 123 -3.14 -21.94 7.99
C SER A 123 -4.65 -21.95 7.84
N LYS A 124 -5.16 -22.31 6.66
CA LYS A 124 -6.60 -22.41 6.36
C LYS A 124 -7.40 -21.19 6.86
N ASN A 125 -6.95 -19.98 6.53
CA ASN A 125 -7.54 -18.69 6.90
C ASN A 125 -7.48 -18.30 8.39
N VAL A 126 -6.75 -19.06 9.21
CA VAL A 126 -6.49 -18.69 10.61
C VAL A 126 -5.04 -18.27 10.73
N CYS A 127 -4.82 -17.02 11.15
CA CYS A 127 -3.49 -16.47 11.37
C CYS A 127 -3.16 -16.43 12.86
N LYS A 128 -1.99 -16.93 13.21
CA LYS A 128 -1.35 -16.73 14.51
C LYS A 128 -0.26 -15.68 14.35
N TYR A 129 -0.50 -14.51 14.92
CA TYR A 129 0.46 -13.41 14.90
C TYR A 129 1.52 -13.58 15.98
N ASP A 130 2.75 -13.21 15.63
CA ASP A 130 3.88 -13.21 16.55
C ASP A 130 3.86 -11.95 17.43
N ARG A 131 4.39 -12.04 18.65
CA ARG A 131 4.44 -10.93 19.62
C ARG A 131 5.84 -10.33 19.73
N GLY A 132 5.90 -9.05 20.09
CA GLY A 132 7.16 -8.33 20.32
C GLY A 132 8.02 -8.19 19.07
N VAL A 133 7.38 -8.01 17.91
CA VAL A 133 8.03 -7.84 16.62
C VAL A 133 8.98 -6.65 16.66
N ARG A 134 10.25 -6.88 16.34
CA ARG A 134 11.32 -5.86 16.34
C ARG A 134 12.40 -6.21 15.33
N ASN A 135 13.33 -5.27 15.10
CA ASN A 135 14.46 -5.43 14.18
C ASN A 135 14.02 -5.90 12.78
N VAL A 136 12.95 -5.29 12.27
CA VAL A 136 12.34 -5.72 11.01
C VAL A 136 13.24 -5.31 9.85
N LYS A 137 13.69 -6.27 9.04
CA LYS A 137 14.56 -6.05 7.89
C LYS A 137 13.86 -6.50 6.63
N LEU A 138 13.53 -5.55 5.75
CA LEU A 138 12.99 -5.81 4.42
C LEU A 138 14.10 -5.70 3.38
N THR A 139 14.26 -6.74 2.58
CA THR A 139 15.14 -6.78 1.41
C THR A 139 14.28 -7.01 0.17
N VAL A 140 14.51 -6.25 -0.89
CA VAL A 140 13.79 -6.36 -2.15
C VAL A 140 14.80 -6.37 -3.29
N ASN A 141 14.67 -7.33 -4.20
CA ASN A 141 15.49 -7.46 -5.38
C ASN A 141 14.61 -7.28 -6.61
N THR A 142 14.92 -6.28 -7.42
CA THR A 142 14.30 -6.05 -8.73
C THR A 142 15.16 -6.74 -9.78
N ASN A 143 14.63 -7.79 -10.42
CA ASN A 143 15.34 -8.53 -11.45
C ASN A 143 14.79 -8.08 -12.80
N TYR A 144 15.67 -7.57 -13.66
CA TYR A 144 15.29 -7.06 -14.98
C TYR A 144 15.43 -8.14 -16.04
N LEU A 145 14.67 -8.01 -17.13
CA LEU A 145 14.79 -8.89 -18.31
C LEU A 145 16.19 -8.88 -18.95
N THR A 146 17.00 -7.86 -18.64
CA THR A 146 18.41 -7.73 -19.07
C THR A 146 19.37 -8.58 -18.25
N GLY A 147 18.93 -9.16 -17.13
CA GLY A 147 19.75 -9.88 -16.15
C GLY A 147 20.37 -8.99 -15.07
N GLN A 148 20.19 -7.66 -15.13
CA GLN A 148 20.57 -6.76 -14.03
C GLN A 148 19.69 -7.03 -12.80
N VAL A 149 20.29 -6.87 -11.61
CA VAL A 149 19.57 -6.94 -10.33
C VAL A 149 19.87 -5.69 -9.52
N ASP A 150 18.81 -4.94 -9.17
CA ASP A 150 18.89 -3.83 -8.24
C ASP A 150 18.32 -4.24 -6.88
N GLN A 151 19.03 -3.90 -5.81
CA GLN A 151 18.66 -4.30 -4.45
C GLN A 151 18.29 -3.09 -3.60
N TYR A 152 17.24 -3.27 -2.81
CA TYR A 152 16.85 -2.43 -1.70
C TYR A 152 16.99 -3.22 -0.40
N THR A 153 17.50 -2.59 0.65
CA THR A 153 17.53 -3.18 1.98
C THR A 153 17.30 -2.10 3.01
N LYS A 154 16.28 -2.28 3.85
CA LYS A 154 15.95 -1.36 4.92
C LYS A 154 15.69 -2.12 6.21
N VAL A 155 16.31 -1.64 7.27
CA VAL A 155 15.93 -1.98 8.63
C VAL A 155 14.90 -0.94 9.07
N LEU A 156 13.71 -1.42 9.40
CA LEU A 156 12.60 -0.65 9.93
C LEU A 156 12.69 -0.65 11.46
N THR A 157 12.60 0.53 12.04
CA THR A 157 12.67 0.80 13.47
C THR A 157 11.32 1.36 13.91
N PHE A 158 10.52 0.53 14.57
CA PHE A 158 9.25 0.99 15.16
C PHE A 158 9.52 1.64 16.53
N PRO A 159 8.82 2.73 16.90
CA PRO A 159 7.68 3.37 16.24
C PRO A 159 8.06 4.50 15.26
N GLN A 160 9.35 4.73 15.01
CA GLN A 160 9.83 5.87 14.22
C GLN A 160 9.40 5.79 12.75
N ASP A 161 9.25 4.57 12.22
CA ASP A 161 8.73 4.30 10.87
C ASP A 161 7.21 4.03 10.83
N GLN A 162 6.45 4.40 11.88
CA GLN A 162 4.99 4.18 11.95
C GLN A 162 4.13 5.32 11.39
N PHE A 163 4.70 6.39 10.82
CA PHE A 163 3.94 7.60 10.46
C PHE A 163 4.38 8.24 9.14
#